data_AF-A0A9W4RDD6-F1
#
_entry.id   AF-A0A9W4RDD6-F1
#
_cell.length_a   1.000
_cell.length_b   1.000
_cell.length_c   1.000
_cell.angle_alpha   90.00
_cell.angle_beta   90.00
_cell.angle_gamma   90.00
#
_symmetry.space_group_name_H-M   'P 1'
#
loop_
_entity.id
_entity.type
_entity.pdbx_description
1 polymer ?
#
loop_
_entity_poly.entity_id
_entity_poly.type
_entity_poly.pdbx_seq_one_letter_code
_entity_poly.pdbx_strand_id
1 'polypeptide(L)'
;MDSDSATTWLHERLLSSDLMSHFFELRDELGLSGDLVAKTVFSLAHKFTLGDCLKLAAVLGEVSGADHVVTISRPDGRLLHAVFACAPQYPNERPRGDCVDVMGRMSLSTAIAGLEKAFGQVEIAVGKHWDDDFLDAEERARIRSIAAALPWTRSFARVEGVTPKDLMDLTEPYRAAANEFYGFGEEPAPTPSWSATI
;
A
#
# COMPACT_ATOMS: atom_id res chain seq x y z
N MET A 1 9.41 9.12 21.35
CA MET A 1 8.82 10.38 20.87
C MET A 1 8.64 10.24 19.35
N ASP A 2 8.09 9.09 18.91
CA ASP A 2 8.37 8.53 17.57
C ASP A 2 7.11 8.44 16.70
N SER A 3 5.94 8.70 17.29
CA SER A 3 4.64 8.71 16.61
C SER A 3 4.56 9.81 15.55
N ASP A 4 5.13 10.99 15.82
CA ASP A 4 5.03 12.12 14.91
C ASP A 4 5.82 11.91 13.62
N SER A 5 7.03 11.33 13.68
CA SER A 5 7.85 11.10 12.49
C SER A 5 7.27 10.03 11.56
N ALA A 6 6.74 8.93 12.13
CA ALA A 6 6.13 7.85 11.35
C ALA A 6 4.84 8.29 10.66
N THR A 7 3.98 8.98 11.42
CA THR A 7 2.72 9.52 10.90
C THR A 7 2.99 10.60 9.84
N THR A 8 3.98 11.48 10.06
CA THR A 8 4.35 12.52 9.08
C THR A 8 4.88 11.91 7.79
N TRP A 9 5.79 10.94 7.87
CA TRP A 9 6.32 10.26 6.68
C TRP A 9 5.21 9.56 5.88
N LEU A 10 4.31 8.85 6.57
CA LEU A 10 3.18 8.19 5.94
C LEU A 10 2.24 9.20 5.26
N HIS A 11 1.90 10.31 5.93
CA HIS A 11 1.05 11.37 5.38
C HIS A 11 1.67 12.04 4.15
N GLU A 12 2.94 12.44 4.22
CA GLU A 12 3.66 13.05 3.08
C GLU A 12 3.64 12.11 1.86
N ARG A 13 3.82 10.82 2.11
CA ARG A 13 3.81 9.80 1.06
C ARG A 13 2.42 9.53 0.49
N LEU A 14 1.38 9.56 1.31
CA LEU A 14 -0.02 9.37 0.90
C LEU A 14 -0.47 10.43 -0.11
N LEU A 15 -0.11 11.69 0.14
CA LEU A 15 -0.52 12.84 -0.68
C LEU A 15 -0.01 12.77 -2.13
N SER A 16 1.08 12.05 -2.38
CA SER A 16 1.72 11.90 -3.70
C SER A 16 1.72 10.45 -4.20
N SER A 17 0.90 9.60 -3.58
CA SER A 17 0.88 8.15 -3.85
C SER A 17 0.15 7.82 -5.16
N ASP A 18 0.61 6.76 -5.84
CA ASP A 18 -0.12 6.19 -6.98
C ASP A 18 -1.49 5.65 -6.52
N LEU A 19 -1.61 5.21 -5.26
CA LEU A 19 -2.87 4.82 -4.64
C LEU A 19 -3.89 5.93 -4.61
N MET A 20 -3.51 7.12 -4.15
CA MET A 20 -4.40 8.28 -4.16
C MET A 20 -4.81 8.63 -5.59
N SER A 21 -3.85 8.68 -6.51
CA SER A 21 -4.07 9.02 -7.92
C SER A 21 -5.05 8.04 -8.59
N HIS A 22 -4.82 6.74 -8.41
CA HIS A 22 -5.65 5.69 -8.98
C HIS A 22 -7.09 5.73 -8.45
N PHE A 23 -7.29 5.95 -7.16
CA PHE A 23 -8.64 6.04 -6.60
C PHE A 23 -9.39 7.29 -7.06
N PHE A 24 -8.71 8.40 -7.34
CA PHE A 24 -9.35 9.56 -7.97
C PHE A 24 -9.72 9.30 -9.43
N GLU A 25 -8.94 8.53 -10.19
CA GLU A 25 -9.33 8.10 -11.53
C GLU A 25 -10.60 7.22 -11.49
N LEU A 26 -10.64 6.26 -10.56
CA LEU A 26 -11.81 5.39 -10.36
C LEU A 26 -13.05 6.17 -9.91
N ARG A 27 -12.86 7.22 -9.11
CA ARG A 27 -13.94 8.14 -8.73
C ARG A 27 -14.62 8.73 -9.95
N ASP A 28 -13.81 9.21 -10.88
CA ASP A 28 -14.30 9.89 -12.08
C ASP A 28 -15.00 8.90 -13.02
N GLU A 29 -14.52 7.65 -13.07
CA GLU A 29 -15.15 6.57 -13.84
C GLU A 29 -16.49 6.10 -13.22
N LEU A 30 -16.54 5.94 -11.90
CA LEU A 30 -17.65 5.30 -11.19
C LEU A 30 -18.63 6.30 -10.52
N GLY A 31 -18.35 7.60 -10.59
CA GLY A 31 -19.16 8.64 -9.96
C GLY A 31 -19.13 8.63 -8.43
N LEU A 32 -18.01 8.23 -7.82
CA LEU A 32 -17.87 8.14 -6.36
C LEU A 32 -17.72 9.53 -5.71
N SER A 33 -18.05 9.65 -4.43
CA SER A 33 -17.76 10.89 -3.70
C SER A 33 -16.27 11.00 -3.35
N GLY A 34 -15.73 12.22 -3.34
CA GLY A 34 -14.34 12.46 -2.95
C GLY A 34 -14.04 12.07 -1.50
N ASP A 35 -15.04 12.16 -0.61
CA ASP A 35 -14.94 11.72 0.78
C ASP A 35 -14.78 10.20 0.89
N LEU A 36 -15.56 9.43 0.12
CA LEU A 36 -15.44 7.98 0.05
C LEU A 36 -14.06 7.55 -0.45
N VAL A 37 -13.52 8.26 -1.45
CA VAL A 37 -12.18 8.04 -1.99
C VAL A 37 -11.11 8.26 -0.92
N ALA A 38 -11.12 9.43 -0.27
CA ALA A 38 -10.13 9.76 0.76
C ALA A 38 -10.15 8.75 1.92
N LYS A 39 -11.34 8.36 2.38
CA LYS A 39 -11.52 7.33 3.43
C LYS A 39 -10.98 5.97 3.00
N THR A 40 -11.23 5.57 1.76
CA THR A 40 -10.77 4.26 1.24
C THR A 40 -9.24 4.22 1.14
N VAL A 41 -8.64 5.27 0.57
CA VAL A 41 -7.18 5.39 0.43
C VAL A 41 -6.52 5.41 1.81
N PHE A 42 -7.06 6.20 2.74
CA PHE A 42 -6.54 6.25 4.10
C PHE A 42 -6.66 4.88 4.80
N SER A 43 -7.82 4.22 4.69
CA SER A 43 -8.03 2.89 5.28
C SER A 43 -7.04 1.85 4.74
N LEU A 44 -6.84 1.82 3.43
CA LEU A 44 -5.90 0.90 2.81
C LEU A 44 -4.48 1.19 3.26
N ALA A 45 -4.04 2.45 3.23
CA ALA A 45 -2.71 2.83 3.70
C ALA A 45 -2.49 2.51 5.19
N HIS A 46 -3.52 2.66 6.02
CA HIS A 46 -3.47 2.37 7.45
C HIS A 46 -3.48 0.86 7.75
N LYS A 47 -4.35 0.09 7.10
CA LYS A 47 -4.39 -1.37 7.27
C LYS A 47 -3.14 -2.02 6.69
N PHE A 48 -2.63 -1.50 5.58
CA PHE A 48 -1.34 -1.91 5.00
C PHE A 48 -0.17 -1.11 5.57
N THR A 49 -0.13 -0.98 6.89
CA THR A 49 1.05 -0.48 7.59
C THR A 49 2.19 -1.50 7.58
N LEU A 50 3.29 -1.17 8.24
CA LEU A 50 4.62 -1.82 8.14
C LEU A 50 4.60 -3.36 8.13
N GLY A 51 3.73 -3.99 8.93
CA GLY A 51 3.60 -5.45 8.98
C GLY A 51 2.99 -6.07 7.71
N ASP A 52 2.00 -5.41 7.11
CA ASP A 52 1.31 -5.90 5.91
C ASP A 52 2.05 -5.48 4.62
N CYS A 53 2.84 -4.40 4.64
CA CYS A 53 3.78 -4.08 3.56
C CYS A 53 4.82 -5.18 3.38
N LEU A 54 5.29 -5.76 4.48
CA LEU A 54 6.18 -6.91 4.43
C LEU A 54 5.51 -8.12 3.79
N LYS A 55 4.28 -8.43 4.20
CA LYS A 55 3.54 -9.57 3.63
C LYS A 55 3.26 -9.38 2.13
N LEU A 56 2.92 -8.15 1.70
CA LEU A 56 2.78 -7.82 0.29
C LEU A 56 4.10 -8.04 -0.47
N ALA A 57 5.20 -7.50 0.04
CA ALA A 57 6.51 -7.66 -0.58
C ALA A 57 6.94 -9.14 -0.66
N ALA A 58 6.66 -9.93 0.39
CA ALA A 58 6.90 -11.36 0.44
C ALA A 58 6.10 -12.09 -0.65
N VAL A 59 4.78 -11.85 -0.76
CA VAL A 59 3.92 -12.46 -1.78
C VAL A 59 4.41 -12.13 -3.20
N LEU A 60 4.81 -10.89 -3.46
CA LEU A 60 5.36 -10.50 -4.76
C LEU A 60 6.73 -11.14 -5.04
N GLY A 61 7.55 -11.27 -4.00
CA GLY A 61 8.84 -11.97 -4.03
C GLY A 61 8.72 -13.48 -4.26
N GLU A 62 7.69 -14.15 -3.76
CA GLU A 62 7.43 -15.57 -4.05
C GLU A 62 7.28 -15.81 -5.56
N VAL A 63 6.50 -14.95 -6.23
CA VAL A 63 6.15 -15.12 -7.64
C VAL A 63 7.30 -14.69 -8.56
N SER A 64 8.07 -13.68 -8.16
CA SER A 64 9.13 -13.09 -8.99
C SER A 64 10.53 -13.63 -8.71
N GLY A 65 10.76 -14.22 -7.53
CA GLY A 65 12.09 -14.43 -6.94
C GLY A 65 12.30 -13.47 -5.77
N ALA A 66 13.03 -13.90 -4.73
CA ALA A 66 13.03 -13.20 -3.44
C ALA A 66 14.38 -12.61 -3.01
N ASP A 67 15.33 -12.49 -3.94
CA ASP A 67 16.36 -11.44 -3.97
C ASP A 67 15.79 -10.05 -4.34
N HIS A 68 14.47 -9.96 -4.48
CA HIS A 68 13.74 -8.73 -4.75
C HIS A 68 13.10 -8.11 -3.51
N VAL A 69 13.05 -8.78 -2.35
CA VAL A 69 12.46 -8.18 -1.15
C VAL A 69 13.51 -7.39 -0.40
N VAL A 70 13.19 -6.12 -0.10
CA VAL A 70 14.05 -5.21 0.65
C VAL A 70 13.35 -4.82 1.93
N THR A 71 13.96 -5.14 3.06
CA THR A 71 13.56 -4.61 4.36
C THR A 71 14.42 -3.42 4.75
N ILE A 72 13.77 -2.45 5.40
CA ILE A 72 14.40 -1.26 5.94
C ILE A 72 14.05 -1.24 7.42
N SER A 73 15.06 -1.24 8.27
CA SER A 73 14.93 -1.39 9.72
C SER A 73 15.71 -0.28 10.44
N ARG A 74 15.43 -0.10 11.72
CA ARG A 74 16.30 0.68 12.62
C ARG A 74 17.56 -0.13 12.96
N PRO A 75 18.64 0.52 13.42
CA PRO A 75 19.84 -0.15 13.93
C PRO A 75 19.60 -1.08 15.13
N ASP A 76 18.45 -0.95 15.81
CA ASP A 76 18.05 -1.85 16.89
C ASP A 76 17.25 -3.07 16.40
N GLY A 77 17.16 -3.28 15.08
CA GLY A 77 16.49 -4.40 14.44
C GLY A 77 14.98 -4.25 14.25
N ARG A 78 14.36 -3.14 14.69
CA ARG A 78 12.93 -2.92 14.47
C ARG A 78 12.65 -2.59 13.01
N LEU A 79 11.75 -3.35 12.38
CA LEU A 79 11.32 -3.13 11.00
C LEU A 79 10.62 -1.76 10.85
N LEU A 80 11.11 -0.94 9.93
CA LEU A 80 10.51 0.34 9.57
C LEU A 80 9.66 0.26 8.32
N HIS A 81 10.05 -0.56 7.34
CA HIS A 81 9.29 -0.75 6.11
C HIS A 81 9.80 -1.97 5.33
N ALA A 82 8.98 -2.45 4.40
CA ALA A 82 9.38 -3.50 3.47
C ALA A 82 8.74 -3.23 2.10
N VAL A 83 9.53 -3.45 1.05
CA VAL A 83 9.12 -3.19 -0.33
C VAL A 83 9.55 -4.34 -1.24
N PHE A 84 8.83 -4.51 -2.34
CA PHE A 84 9.28 -5.36 -3.44
C PHE A 84 10.09 -4.52 -4.42
N ALA A 85 11.35 -4.85 -4.64
CA ALA A 85 12.20 -4.26 -5.65
C ALA A 85 11.90 -4.85 -7.03
N CYS A 86 11.68 -4.00 -8.03
CA CYS A 86 11.40 -4.43 -9.39
C CYS A 86 12.63 -5.07 -10.08
N ALA A 87 13.83 -4.86 -9.55
CA ALA A 87 15.08 -5.43 -10.04
C ALA A 87 15.77 -6.27 -8.94
N PRO A 88 16.61 -7.27 -9.32
CA PRO A 88 17.39 -8.04 -8.37
C PRO A 88 18.27 -7.15 -7.49
N GLN A 89 18.31 -7.43 -6.19
CA GLN A 89 19.12 -6.71 -5.21
C GLN A 89 20.22 -7.62 -4.66
N TYR A 90 21.32 -7.02 -4.21
CA TYR A 90 22.49 -7.75 -3.74
C TYR A 90 22.82 -7.31 -2.30
N PRO A 91 23.03 -8.24 -1.35
CA PRO A 91 23.17 -7.93 0.08
C PRO A 91 24.26 -6.91 0.46
N ASN A 92 25.27 -6.73 -0.39
CA ASN A 92 26.42 -5.84 -0.13
C ASN A 92 26.48 -4.65 -1.10
N GLU A 93 25.43 -4.43 -1.89
CA GLU A 93 25.34 -3.31 -2.81
C GLU A 93 24.29 -2.31 -2.33
N ARG A 94 24.45 -1.04 -2.71
CA ARG A 94 23.40 -0.06 -2.48
C ARG A 94 22.16 -0.46 -3.29
N PRO A 95 20.95 -0.50 -2.67
CA PRO A 95 19.74 -0.84 -3.39
C PRO A 95 19.49 0.08 -4.58
N ARG A 96 19.00 -0.49 -5.68
CA ARG A 96 18.90 0.20 -6.96
C ARG A 96 17.61 -0.09 -7.69
N GLY A 97 17.21 0.84 -8.55
CA GLY A 97 15.99 0.77 -9.34
C GLY A 97 14.76 1.14 -8.53
N ASP A 98 13.62 0.67 -9.02
CA ASP A 98 12.32 0.97 -8.43
C ASP A 98 11.88 -0.13 -7.45
N CYS A 99 11.00 0.25 -6.55
CA CYS A 99 10.25 -0.64 -5.70
C CYS A 99 8.76 -0.32 -5.75
N VAL A 100 7.96 -1.30 -5.33
CA VAL A 100 6.52 -1.20 -5.17
C VAL A 100 6.10 -1.60 -3.76
N ASP A 101 5.05 -0.97 -3.28
CA ASP A 101 4.24 -1.39 -2.13
C ASP A 101 2.79 -0.95 -2.33
N VAL A 102 1.99 -0.91 -1.25
CA VAL A 102 0.58 -0.53 -1.31
C VAL A 102 0.36 0.91 -1.77
N MET A 103 1.34 1.80 -1.58
CA MET A 103 1.20 3.23 -1.87
C MET A 103 1.52 3.53 -3.33
N GLY A 104 2.34 2.71 -3.98
CA GLY A 104 2.72 2.94 -5.36
C GLY A 104 4.11 2.44 -5.70
N ARG A 105 4.53 2.78 -6.91
CA ARG A 105 5.88 2.59 -7.39
C ARG A 105 6.71 3.83 -7.09
N MET A 106 7.94 3.64 -6.63
CA MET A 106 8.92 4.72 -6.48
C MET A 106 10.35 4.20 -6.54
N SER A 107 11.33 5.10 -6.64
CA SER A 107 12.73 4.66 -6.56
C SER A 107 13.06 4.17 -5.15
N LEU A 108 13.84 3.08 -5.05
CA LEU A 108 14.35 2.58 -3.77
C LEU A 108 15.13 3.66 -3.01
N SER A 109 15.90 4.48 -3.72
CA SER A 109 16.67 5.57 -3.13
C SER A 109 15.78 6.62 -2.46
N THR A 110 14.61 6.91 -3.04
CA THR A 110 13.62 7.83 -2.49
C THR A 110 12.97 7.24 -1.24
N ALA A 111 12.60 5.95 -1.28
CA ALA A 111 12.02 5.26 -0.12
C ALA A 111 12.98 5.27 1.07
N ILE A 112 14.25 4.92 0.85
CA ILE A 112 15.30 4.90 1.87
C ILE A 112 15.53 6.31 2.42
N ALA A 113 15.76 7.30 1.56
CA ALA A 113 16.03 8.68 2.00
C ALA A 113 14.86 9.29 2.79
N GLY A 114 13.62 8.96 2.43
CA GLY A 114 12.43 9.38 3.17
C GLY A 114 12.39 8.79 4.59
N LEU A 115 12.71 7.50 4.71
CA LEU A 115 12.80 6.82 6.01
C LEU A 115 13.99 7.32 6.83
N GLU A 116 15.13 7.59 6.21
CA GLU A 116 16.30 8.16 6.87
C GLU A 116 16.02 9.57 7.42
N LYS A 117 15.32 10.41 6.65
CA LYS A 117 14.86 11.72 7.09
C LYS A 117 13.94 11.62 8.30
N ALA A 118 13.04 10.62 8.33
CA ALA A 118 12.05 10.47 9.39
C ALA A 118 12.61 9.82 10.67
N PHE A 119 13.53 8.85 10.52
CA PHE A 119 13.97 7.98 11.61
C PHE A 119 15.48 8.01 11.90
N GLY A 120 16.26 8.77 11.13
CA GLY A 120 17.71 8.83 11.24
C GLY A 120 18.38 7.68 10.47
N GLN A 121 19.44 7.10 11.03
CA GLN A 121 20.13 5.99 10.38
C GLN A 121 19.21 4.76 10.25
N VAL A 122 19.23 4.11 9.08
CA VAL A 122 18.50 2.86 8.83
C VAL A 122 19.47 1.74 8.42
N GLU A 123 19.03 0.50 8.63
CA GLU A 123 19.68 -0.71 8.14
C GLU A 123 18.84 -1.31 7.03
N ILE A 124 19.52 -1.84 6.01
CA ILE A 124 18.86 -2.41 4.84
C ILE A 124 19.29 -3.87 4.72
N ALA A 125 18.31 -4.75 4.53
CA ALA A 125 18.58 -6.14 4.21
C ALA A 125 17.82 -6.57 2.95
N VAL A 126 18.45 -7.46 2.18
CA VAL A 126 17.91 -8.10 0.99
C VAL A 126 17.77 -9.58 1.29
N GLY A 127 16.62 -10.20 1.03
CA GLY A 127 16.58 -11.65 1.15
C GLY A 127 15.26 -12.39 0.98
N LYS A 128 15.44 -13.71 0.80
CA LYS A 128 14.49 -14.82 0.97
C LYS A 128 14.60 -15.33 2.40
N HIS A 129 13.94 -14.74 3.39
CA HIS A 129 13.71 -15.45 4.65
C HIS A 129 12.38 -15.00 5.25
N TRP A 130 11.33 -15.33 4.52
CA TRP A 130 10.00 -15.45 5.11
C TRP A 130 9.82 -16.94 5.31
N ASP A 131 9.65 -17.37 6.55
CA ASP A 131 9.35 -18.77 6.84
C ASP A 131 8.09 -19.18 6.08
N ASP A 132 7.96 -20.44 5.66
CA ASP A 132 6.77 -20.90 4.93
C ASP A 132 5.48 -20.69 5.76
N ASP A 133 5.64 -20.61 7.09
CA ASP A 133 4.62 -20.33 8.10
C ASP A 133 4.37 -18.83 8.37
N PHE A 134 5.08 -17.92 7.71
CA PHE A 134 4.91 -16.47 7.91
C PHE A 134 3.52 -15.97 7.48
N LEU A 135 2.89 -16.66 6.54
CA LEU A 135 1.55 -16.38 6.03
C LEU A 135 0.77 -17.69 5.91
N ASP A 136 -0.37 -17.76 6.61
CA ASP A 136 -1.34 -18.81 6.36
C ASP A 136 -1.95 -18.69 4.94
N ALA A 137 -2.64 -19.74 4.51
CA ALA A 137 -3.19 -19.81 3.16
C ALA A 137 -4.28 -18.75 2.88
N GLU A 138 -5.08 -18.39 3.89
CA GLU A 138 -6.14 -17.40 3.77
C GLU A 138 -5.55 -16.00 3.61
N GLU A 139 -4.58 -15.64 4.45
CA GLU A 139 -3.91 -14.36 4.39
C GLU A 139 -3.09 -14.21 3.10
N ARG A 140 -2.41 -15.27 2.67
CA ARG A 140 -1.70 -15.30 1.39
C ARG A 140 -2.64 -15.06 0.21
N ALA A 141 -3.81 -15.70 0.20
CA ALA A 141 -4.82 -15.50 -0.82
C ALA A 141 -5.36 -14.06 -0.80
N ARG A 142 -5.67 -13.52 0.38
CA ARG A 142 -6.11 -12.12 0.57
C ARG A 142 -5.12 -11.14 -0.04
N ILE A 143 -3.84 -11.28 0.29
CA ILE A 143 -2.78 -10.37 -0.16
C ILE A 143 -2.55 -10.50 -1.67
N ARG A 144 -2.61 -11.71 -2.23
CA ARG A 144 -2.55 -11.90 -3.69
C ARG A 144 -3.68 -11.18 -4.41
N SER A 145 -4.91 -11.24 -3.90
CA SER A 145 -6.04 -10.53 -4.49
C SER A 145 -5.86 -9.01 -4.45
N ILE A 146 -5.25 -8.48 -3.38
CA ILE A 146 -4.97 -7.04 -3.26
C ILE A 146 -3.85 -6.63 -4.21
N ALA A 147 -2.78 -7.42 -4.29
CA ALA A 147 -1.70 -7.22 -5.24
C ALA A 147 -2.18 -7.31 -6.71
N ALA A 148 -3.20 -8.10 -7.00
CA ALA A 148 -3.80 -8.16 -8.33
C ALA A 148 -4.60 -6.89 -8.67
N ALA A 149 -5.21 -6.28 -7.65
CA ALA A 149 -6.09 -5.14 -7.83
C ALA A 149 -5.33 -3.82 -7.98
N LEU A 150 -4.15 -3.69 -7.36
CA LEU A 150 -3.29 -2.52 -7.50
C LEU A 150 -2.59 -2.49 -8.89
N PRO A 151 -2.72 -1.42 -9.69
CA PRO A 151 -2.21 -1.39 -11.06
C PRO A 151 -0.70 -1.62 -11.20
N TRP A 152 0.10 -1.05 -10.31
CA TRP A 152 1.57 -1.11 -10.35
C TRP A 152 2.15 -2.46 -9.88
N THR A 153 1.31 -3.37 -9.38
CA THR A 153 1.73 -4.72 -8.98
C THR A 153 1.30 -5.83 -9.94
N ARG A 154 0.47 -5.52 -10.95
CA ARG A 154 -0.13 -6.51 -11.88
C ARG A 154 0.89 -7.36 -12.66
N SER A 155 2.04 -6.82 -13.02
CA SER A 155 3.09 -7.59 -13.71
C SER A 155 3.71 -8.67 -12.83
N PHE A 156 3.55 -8.58 -11.51
CA PHE A 156 4.12 -9.47 -10.51
C PHE A 156 3.05 -10.37 -9.88
N ALA A 157 1.82 -9.86 -9.73
CA ALA A 157 0.66 -10.61 -9.28
C ALA A 157 -0.05 -11.24 -10.50
N ARG A 158 0.15 -12.54 -10.73
CA ARG A 158 -0.55 -13.28 -11.80
C ARG A 158 -2.05 -13.37 -11.50
N VAL A 159 -2.85 -12.45 -12.02
CA VAL A 159 -4.31 -12.54 -12.04
C VAL A 159 -4.83 -11.89 -13.32
N GLU A 160 -5.61 -12.65 -14.10
CA GLU A 160 -6.30 -12.11 -15.28
C GLU A 160 -7.62 -11.44 -14.84
N GLY A 161 -7.95 -10.29 -15.42
CA GLY A 161 -9.33 -9.80 -15.46
C GLY A 161 -9.85 -9.01 -14.26
N VAL A 162 -9.00 -8.42 -13.42
CA VAL A 162 -9.49 -7.53 -12.33
C VAL A 162 -9.99 -6.20 -12.89
N THR A 163 -11.27 -5.93 -12.72
CA THR A 163 -11.93 -4.68 -13.11
C THR A 163 -11.88 -3.62 -12.00
N PRO A 164 -12.09 -2.34 -12.31
CA PRO A 164 -12.36 -1.28 -11.33
C PRO A 164 -13.38 -1.65 -10.25
N LYS A 165 -14.45 -2.36 -10.64
CA LYS A 165 -15.50 -2.80 -9.73
C LYS A 165 -14.98 -3.87 -8.77
N ASP A 166 -14.21 -4.84 -9.27
CA ASP A 166 -13.62 -5.89 -8.43
C ASP A 166 -12.70 -5.29 -7.36
N LEU A 167 -11.95 -4.24 -7.71
CA LEU A 167 -11.13 -3.50 -6.75
C LEU A 167 -12.00 -2.76 -5.70
N MET A 168 -13.14 -2.19 -6.09
CA MET A 168 -14.07 -1.57 -5.14
C MET A 168 -14.71 -2.60 -4.21
N ASP A 169 -15.06 -3.79 -4.69
CA ASP A 169 -15.63 -4.84 -3.86
C ASP A 169 -14.56 -5.41 -2.90
N LEU A 170 -13.34 -5.64 -3.40
CA LEU A 170 -12.20 -6.11 -2.60
C LEU A 170 -11.84 -5.16 -1.44
N THR A 171 -12.07 -3.87 -1.64
CA THR A 171 -11.71 -2.82 -0.67
C THR A 171 -12.86 -2.48 0.28
N GLU A 172 -14.04 -3.06 0.10
CA GLU A 172 -15.23 -2.86 0.95
C GLU A 172 -15.00 -3.14 2.44
N PRO A 173 -14.35 -4.25 2.85
CA PRO A 173 -14.11 -4.53 4.27
C PRO A 173 -13.14 -3.52 4.91
N TYR A 174 -12.31 -2.85 4.12
CA TYR A 174 -11.42 -1.80 4.58
C TYR A 174 -12.20 -0.51 4.79
N ARG A 175 -13.10 -0.16 3.88
CA ARG A 175 -14.01 0.99 4.03
C ARG A 175 -14.88 0.86 5.28
N ALA A 176 -15.51 -0.29 5.48
CA ALA A 176 -16.37 -0.55 6.65
C ALA A 176 -15.61 -0.35 7.97
N ALA A 177 -14.42 -0.94 8.08
CA ALA A 177 -13.58 -0.82 9.28
C ALA A 177 -13.06 0.61 9.51
N ALA A 178 -12.75 1.37 8.45
CA ALA A 178 -12.38 2.78 8.61
C ALA A 178 -13.57 3.65 9.04
N ASN A 179 -14.77 3.39 8.53
CA ASN A 179 -15.97 4.09 8.98
C ASN A 179 -16.24 3.85 10.47
N GLU A 180 -16.04 2.61 10.93
CA GLU A 180 -16.15 2.25 12.35
C GLU A 180 -15.07 2.93 13.21
N PHE A 181 -13.81 2.93 12.76
CA PHE A 181 -12.68 3.48 13.52
C PHE A 181 -12.69 5.02 13.61
N TYR A 182 -13.11 5.70 12.53
CA TYR A 182 -13.10 7.16 12.46
C TYR A 182 -14.44 7.81 12.86
N GLY A 183 -15.49 7.03 13.13
CA GLY A 183 -16.75 7.54 13.70
C GLY A 183 -17.50 8.54 12.81
N PHE A 184 -17.20 8.58 11.52
CA PHE A 184 -17.98 9.37 10.56
C PHE A 184 -19.26 8.60 10.28
N GLY A 185 -20.34 8.95 10.98
CA GLY A 185 -21.67 8.40 10.74
C GLY A 185 -22.05 8.52 9.25
N GLU A 186 -22.91 7.62 8.79
CA GLU A 186 -23.56 7.72 7.49
C GLU A 186 -24.32 9.06 7.41
N GLU A 187 -23.66 10.13 6.96
CA GLU A 187 -24.41 11.27 6.46
C GLU A 187 -25.03 10.83 5.12
N PRO A 188 -26.37 10.85 5.00
CA PRO A 188 -27.01 10.50 3.76
C PRO A 188 -26.51 11.43 2.65
N ALA A 189 -26.24 10.84 1.48
CA ALA A 189 -25.83 11.61 0.32
C ALA A 189 -26.78 12.81 0.11
N PRO A 190 -26.26 14.02 -0.15
CA PRO A 190 -27.10 15.19 -0.34
C PRO A 190 -28.08 14.90 -1.48
N THR A 191 -29.38 15.04 -1.18
CA THR A 191 -30.43 14.86 -2.17
C THR A 191 -30.25 15.93 -3.25
N PRO A 192 -30.15 15.57 -4.54
CA PRO A 192 -29.97 16.56 -5.59
C PRO A 192 -31.20 17.47 -5.65
N SER A 193 -31.04 18.74 -5.26
CA SER A 193 -32.08 19.74 -5.35
C SER A 193 -32.19 20.22 -6.80
N TRP A 194 -32.92 19.50 -7.63
CA TRP A 194 -33.39 20.05 -8.89
C TRP A 194 -34.59 20.95 -8.58
N SER A 195 -34.34 22.22 -8.26
CA SER A 195 -35.37 23.26 -8.37
C SER A 195 -35.53 23.59 -9.86
N ALA A 196 -36.32 22.76 -10.56
CA ALA A 196 -36.92 23.16 -11.81
C ALA A 196 -37.86 24.33 -11.50
N THR A 197 -37.45 25.54 -11.89
CA THR A 197 -38.38 26.66 -12.00
C THR A 197 -39.07 26.53 -13.35
N ILE A 198 -40.40 26.50 -13.30
CA ILE A 198 -41.36 26.31 -14.40
C ILE A 198 -41.13 27.34 -15.52
#